data_AF-A0A8H6PT42-F1
#
_entry.id   AF-A0A8H6PT42-F1
#
_cell.length_a   1.000
_cell.length_b   1.000
_cell.length_c   1.000
_cell.angle_alpha   90.00
_cell.angle_beta   90.00
_cell.angle_gamma   90.00
#
_symmetry.space_group_name_H-M   'P 1'
#
loop_
_entity.id
_entity.type
_entity.pdbx_description
1 polymer ?
#
loop_
_entity_poly.entity_id
_entity_poly.type
_entity_poly.pdbx_seq_one_letter_code
_entity_poly.pdbx_strand_id
1 'polypeptide(L)'
;MTTTASVVVTDPPTPNLARKVTGDQLQDEFTRLRELFTVGPTKLKQITDHFVHELEVGLSGQGGDIPMNPTWVMELPHGDEKGTFFTMDMGGTNFRVCKVTLNGTAGKYDVVQMDNKIPNSLKSGTAEQLWHYIADCLQQFVDRYSISKKELAETPLAFTFSYPVTQTSISNGILQRWTKGFDIKGVEGTDVVVELQKVLKERGLPAKIVALVNDTVGTLMASSYVDSKTEIGSIFGTGSNAAYMERCSKIPKLADHHLPNDAFMAINCEYGAFDNSQGILPFTDYDAEIDRASPRPGQQRYEKMVAGFYLGEIFRLILLDLQNRKAIFDGQDTTKLSEPYVLDCSFLATIESDNSADLRASKDLFEKTLSIKPSPSELRFCYDLAHTISLRSARLYATGIAAIMKKRGLESCHVAVDGSVFNKYPCFPERAIGALKEILEWPADTPDPIQLIPAVDGSSVGAAVIASLISRSQS
;
A
#
# COMPACT_ATOMS: atom_id res chain seq x y z
N MET A 1 -35.12 -15.29 38.27
CA MET A 1 -33.83 -15.69 38.88
C MET A 1 -32.84 -15.87 37.74
N THR A 2 -32.11 -14.81 37.43
CA THR A 2 -31.06 -14.75 36.41
C THR A 2 -29.74 -15.05 37.09
N THR A 3 -29.14 -16.20 36.79
CA THR A 3 -27.77 -16.54 37.18
C THR A 3 -26.80 -15.93 36.18
N THR A 4 -26.05 -14.94 36.63
CA THR A 4 -24.89 -14.35 35.95
C THR A 4 -23.72 -15.34 35.99
N ALA A 5 -23.29 -15.82 34.83
CA ALA A 5 -22.02 -16.53 34.69
C ALA A 5 -20.91 -15.50 34.44
N SER A 6 -19.98 -15.42 35.38
CA SER A 6 -18.76 -14.62 35.34
C SER A 6 -17.80 -15.18 34.29
N VAL A 7 -17.45 -14.36 33.29
CA VAL A 7 -16.37 -14.63 32.34
C VAL A 7 -15.05 -14.43 33.08
N VAL A 8 -14.36 -15.54 33.36
CA VAL A 8 -12.98 -15.52 33.85
C VAL A 8 -12.09 -15.18 32.67
N VAL A 9 -11.47 -14.00 32.71
CA VAL A 9 -10.38 -13.64 31.81
C VAL A 9 -9.16 -14.44 32.27
N THR A 10 -8.81 -15.49 31.53
CA THR A 10 -7.53 -16.18 31.68
C THR A 10 -6.49 -15.48 30.82
N ASP A 11 -5.38 -15.07 31.39
CA ASP A 11 -4.23 -14.53 30.66
C ASP A 11 -3.80 -15.49 29.52
N PRO A 12 -3.40 -14.96 28.36
CA PRO A 12 -2.97 -15.80 27.24
C PRO A 12 -1.68 -16.57 27.61
N PRO A 13 -1.54 -17.84 27.17
CA PRO A 13 -0.34 -18.61 27.43
C PRO A 13 0.87 -17.95 26.75
N THR A 14 1.90 -17.67 27.56
CA THR A 14 3.21 -17.21 27.10
C THR A 14 3.81 -18.25 26.13
N PRO A 15 4.42 -17.84 25.01
CA PRO A 15 5.04 -18.77 24.07
C PRO A 15 6.07 -19.66 24.79
N ASN A 16 6.05 -20.95 24.50
CA ASN A 16 6.93 -21.95 25.11
C ASN A 16 8.36 -21.84 24.54
N LEU A 17 9.07 -20.77 24.90
CA LEU A 17 10.44 -20.44 24.46
C LEU A 17 11.47 -21.03 25.43
N ALA A 18 11.50 -22.35 25.55
CA ALA A 18 12.43 -23.04 26.44
C ALA A 18 13.71 -23.45 25.69
N ARG A 19 14.73 -22.58 25.67
CA ARG A 19 16.14 -22.99 25.58
C ARG A 19 17.02 -22.07 26.44
N LYS A 20 17.69 -22.66 27.44
CA LYS A 20 18.77 -22.03 28.21
C LYS A 20 19.96 -21.81 27.29
N VAL A 21 20.56 -20.62 27.30
CA VAL A 21 21.74 -20.29 26.48
C VAL A 21 22.90 -19.86 27.39
N THR A 22 24.13 -20.20 27.03
CA THR A 22 25.40 -19.76 27.66
C THR A 22 26.16 -18.80 26.74
N GLY A 23 27.14 -18.06 27.28
CA GLY A 23 27.77 -16.87 26.69
C GLY A 23 28.47 -17.01 25.32
N ASP A 24 27.68 -16.96 24.26
CA ASP A 24 27.90 -16.30 22.95
C ASP A 24 26.52 -15.86 22.38
N GLN A 25 25.59 -15.57 23.32
CA GLN A 25 24.14 -15.66 23.13
C GLN A 25 23.58 -14.76 22.02
N LEU A 26 24.14 -13.56 21.84
CA LEU A 26 23.59 -12.57 20.91
C LEU A 26 23.93 -12.86 19.46
N GLN A 27 25.13 -13.40 19.21
CA GLN A 27 25.60 -13.73 17.86
C GLN A 27 24.95 -15.02 17.34
N ASP A 28 24.79 -16.02 18.21
CA ASP A 28 24.04 -17.24 17.91
C ASP A 28 22.58 -16.92 17.59
N GLU A 29 21.98 -16.05 18.40
CA GLU A 29 20.62 -15.60 18.18
C GLU A 29 20.47 -14.79 16.89
N PHE A 30 21.43 -13.90 16.59
CA PHE A 30 21.43 -13.20 15.32
C PHE A 30 21.55 -14.17 14.14
N THR A 31 22.38 -15.20 14.25
CA THR A 31 22.53 -16.22 13.20
C THR A 31 21.20 -16.94 12.97
N ARG A 32 20.51 -17.35 14.03
CA ARG A 32 19.16 -17.95 13.97
C ARG A 32 18.14 -17.02 13.30
N LEU A 33 18.09 -15.76 13.72
CA LEU A 33 17.16 -14.77 13.16
C LEU A 33 17.48 -14.48 11.69
N ARG A 34 18.76 -14.36 11.33
CA ARG A 34 19.18 -14.19 9.94
C ARG A 34 18.73 -15.36 9.09
N GLU A 35 18.90 -16.60 9.54
CA GLU A 35 18.39 -17.79 8.83
C GLU A 35 16.88 -17.76 8.67
N LEU A 36 16.14 -17.41 9.73
CA LEU A 36 14.68 -17.35 9.73
C LEU A 36 14.12 -16.30 8.76
N PHE A 37 14.80 -15.15 8.63
CA PHE A 37 14.34 -14.02 7.81
C PHE A 37 14.94 -14.00 6.40
N THR A 38 15.97 -14.79 6.11
CA THR A 38 16.60 -14.84 4.79
C THR A 38 15.71 -15.57 3.79
N VAL A 39 15.34 -14.89 2.71
CA VAL A 39 14.59 -15.49 1.60
C VAL A 39 15.51 -15.65 0.39
N GLY A 40 16.04 -16.85 0.18
CA GLY A 40 17.00 -17.13 -0.90
C GLY A 40 16.38 -17.10 -2.31
N PRO A 41 17.21 -17.02 -3.37
CA PRO A 41 16.76 -16.92 -4.76
C PRO A 41 15.74 -18.00 -5.18
N THR A 42 16.00 -19.25 -4.80
CA THR A 42 15.09 -20.38 -5.11
C THR A 42 13.70 -20.18 -4.50
N LYS A 43 13.65 -19.70 -3.24
CA LYS A 43 12.36 -19.45 -2.58
C LYS A 43 11.65 -18.24 -3.19
N LEU A 44 12.38 -17.18 -3.58
CA LEU A 44 11.80 -16.04 -4.29
C LEU A 44 11.16 -16.46 -5.61
N LYS A 45 11.83 -17.30 -6.41
CA LYS A 45 11.25 -17.83 -7.66
C LYS A 45 9.98 -18.64 -7.40
N GLN A 46 9.98 -19.52 -6.40
CA GLN A 46 8.78 -20.29 -6.01
C GLN A 46 7.63 -19.38 -5.59
N ILE A 47 7.91 -18.35 -4.79
CA ILE A 47 6.91 -17.35 -4.38
C ILE A 47 6.38 -16.64 -5.62
N THR A 48 7.25 -16.13 -6.50
CA THR A 48 6.85 -15.44 -7.73
C THR A 48 5.98 -16.32 -8.63
N ASP A 49 6.33 -17.59 -8.82
CA ASP A 49 5.54 -18.48 -9.68
C ASP A 49 4.16 -18.78 -9.08
N HIS A 50 4.08 -18.95 -7.76
CA HIS A 50 2.78 -19.05 -7.07
C HIS A 50 1.98 -17.74 -7.13
N PHE A 51 2.66 -16.60 -7.05
CA PHE A 51 2.06 -15.29 -7.18
C PHE A 51 1.45 -15.09 -8.58
N VAL A 52 2.17 -15.48 -9.65
CA VAL A 52 1.62 -15.48 -11.03
C VAL A 52 0.33 -16.29 -11.09
N HIS A 53 0.31 -17.49 -10.51
CA HIS A 53 -0.88 -18.33 -10.45
C HIS A 53 -2.04 -17.63 -9.72
N GLU A 54 -1.82 -17.04 -8.55
CA GLU A 54 -2.86 -16.33 -7.79
C GLU A 54 -3.40 -15.09 -8.52
N LEU A 55 -2.56 -14.39 -9.30
CA LEU A 55 -3.03 -13.30 -10.18
C LEU A 55 -3.96 -13.83 -11.29
N GLU A 56 -3.68 -15.01 -11.85
CA GLU A 56 -4.56 -15.65 -12.85
C GLU A 56 -5.87 -16.14 -12.23
N VAL A 57 -5.80 -16.75 -11.04
CA VAL A 57 -6.97 -17.20 -10.27
C VAL A 57 -7.88 -16.00 -9.95
N GLY A 58 -7.33 -14.89 -9.46
CA GLY A 58 -8.11 -13.67 -9.18
C GLY A 58 -8.80 -13.07 -10.40
N LEU A 59 -8.25 -13.24 -11.60
CA LEU A 59 -8.88 -12.81 -12.86
C LEU A 59 -9.92 -13.81 -13.39
N SER A 60 -9.87 -15.07 -12.95
CA SER A 60 -10.82 -16.11 -13.37
C SER A 60 -12.22 -15.92 -12.76
N GLY A 61 -12.31 -15.26 -11.61
CA GLY A 61 -13.57 -15.09 -10.86
C GLY A 61 -13.97 -16.31 -10.02
N GLN A 62 -13.15 -17.36 -9.99
CA GLN A 62 -13.42 -18.61 -9.25
C GLN A 62 -13.06 -18.54 -7.76
N GLY A 63 -12.73 -17.35 -7.25
CA GLY A 63 -12.15 -17.15 -5.92
C GLY A 63 -10.66 -16.82 -6.02
N GLY A 64 -9.90 -17.07 -4.96
CA GLY A 64 -8.48 -16.73 -4.84
C GLY A 64 -8.22 -15.69 -3.76
N ASP A 65 -6.98 -15.62 -3.30
CA ASP A 65 -6.58 -14.67 -2.26
C ASP A 65 -6.48 -13.24 -2.82
N ILE A 66 -6.05 -13.10 -4.09
CA ILE A 66 -5.86 -11.80 -4.75
C ILE A 66 -7.12 -11.36 -5.51
N PRO A 67 -7.72 -10.20 -5.18
CA PRO A 67 -8.97 -9.74 -5.82
C PRO A 67 -8.88 -9.44 -7.32
N MET A 68 -7.78 -8.85 -7.80
CA MET A 68 -7.58 -8.48 -9.21
C MET A 68 -8.73 -7.63 -9.81
N ASN A 69 -9.07 -6.53 -9.16
CA ASN A 69 -10.26 -5.73 -9.46
C ASN A 69 -10.14 -5.01 -10.82
N PRO A 70 -11.06 -5.26 -11.77
CA PRO A 70 -11.16 -4.46 -12.99
C PRO A 70 -11.64 -3.05 -12.68
N THR A 71 -11.01 -2.06 -13.29
CA THR A 71 -11.21 -0.64 -12.95
C THR A 71 -11.99 0.13 -14.01
N TRP A 72 -12.19 -0.45 -15.19
CA TRP A 72 -12.81 0.17 -16.37
C TRP A 72 -12.00 1.31 -17.02
N VAL A 73 -10.72 1.43 -16.69
CA VAL A 73 -9.77 2.24 -17.48
C VAL A 73 -9.16 1.36 -18.57
N MET A 74 -9.50 1.64 -19.83
CA MET A 74 -9.26 0.71 -20.95
C MET A 74 -7.96 0.95 -21.73
N GLU A 75 -7.30 2.08 -21.49
CA GLU A 75 -6.08 2.48 -22.19
C GLU A 75 -5.12 3.23 -21.26
N LEU A 76 -3.84 3.21 -21.61
CA LEU A 76 -2.83 4.09 -21.01
C LEU A 76 -2.90 5.47 -21.67
N PRO A 77 -2.43 6.52 -20.98
CA PRO A 77 -2.30 7.82 -21.59
C PRO A 77 -1.32 7.84 -22.76
N HIS A 78 -1.63 8.71 -23.72
CA HIS A 78 -0.86 8.95 -24.94
C HIS A 78 0.20 10.05 -24.76
N GLY A 79 0.10 10.85 -23.70
CA GLY A 79 0.99 11.99 -23.44
C GLY A 79 0.52 13.31 -24.09
N ASP A 80 -0.60 13.29 -24.83
CA ASP A 80 -1.20 14.47 -25.47
C ASP A 80 -2.54 14.88 -24.83
N GLU A 81 -2.85 14.30 -23.66
CA GLU A 81 -4.03 14.64 -22.88
C GLU A 81 -4.06 16.14 -22.57
N LYS A 82 -5.22 16.74 -22.79
CA LYS A 82 -5.45 18.17 -22.64
C LYS A 82 -6.80 18.45 -22.00
N GLY A 83 -6.91 19.62 -21.39
CA GLY A 83 -8.15 20.10 -20.78
C GLY A 83 -8.00 20.29 -19.28
N THR A 84 -9.07 20.80 -18.68
CA THR A 84 -9.15 21.07 -17.24
C THR A 84 -10.10 20.08 -16.60
N PHE A 85 -9.73 19.59 -15.42
CA PHE A 85 -10.46 18.56 -14.68
C PHE A 85 -10.46 18.90 -13.19
N PHE A 86 -11.55 18.60 -12.50
CA PHE A 86 -11.56 18.60 -11.05
C PHE A 86 -11.22 17.21 -10.53
N THR A 87 -10.44 17.13 -9.47
CA THR A 87 -10.19 15.86 -8.79
C THR A 87 -10.42 16.00 -7.29
N MET A 88 -10.93 14.94 -6.69
CA MET A 88 -11.06 14.79 -5.25
C MET A 88 -10.26 13.56 -4.84
N ASP A 89 -9.51 13.64 -3.77
CA ASP A 89 -8.74 12.52 -3.22
C ASP A 89 -9.07 12.35 -1.73
N MET A 90 -9.62 11.18 -1.39
CA MET A 90 -9.91 10.82 -0.01
C MET A 90 -8.91 9.77 0.50
N GLY A 91 -7.89 10.26 1.21
CA GLY A 91 -6.97 9.43 1.97
C GLY A 91 -7.45 9.10 3.39
N GLY A 92 -6.55 8.54 4.19
CA GLY A 92 -6.82 8.19 5.60
C GLY A 92 -6.80 9.36 6.58
N THR A 93 -6.17 10.48 6.22
CA THR A 93 -5.91 11.61 7.12
C THR A 93 -6.32 12.95 6.52
N ASN A 94 -6.13 13.10 5.21
CA ASN A 94 -6.43 14.32 4.48
C ASN A 94 -7.40 14.01 3.35
N PHE A 95 -8.23 14.99 3.04
CA PHE A 95 -9.07 15.06 1.87
C PHE A 95 -8.60 16.23 1.02
N ARG A 96 -8.32 16.00 -0.26
CA ARG A 96 -7.78 17.01 -1.17
C ARG A 96 -8.78 17.27 -2.30
N VAL A 97 -8.92 18.54 -2.67
CA VAL A 97 -9.62 18.96 -3.89
C VAL A 97 -8.62 19.67 -4.79
N CYS A 98 -8.59 19.29 -6.07
CA CYS A 98 -7.70 19.87 -7.06
C CYS A 98 -8.45 20.33 -8.31
N LYS A 99 -7.90 21.35 -8.96
CA LYS A 99 -8.14 21.69 -10.37
C LYS A 99 -6.84 21.39 -11.12
N VAL A 100 -6.89 20.42 -12.01
CA VAL A 100 -5.74 19.98 -12.81
C VAL A 100 -5.96 20.41 -14.26
N THR A 101 -4.98 21.08 -14.85
CA THR A 101 -4.99 21.43 -16.28
C THR A 101 -3.88 20.66 -16.98
N LEU A 102 -4.25 19.77 -17.88
CA LEU A 102 -3.33 19.04 -18.75
C LEU A 102 -3.06 19.89 -20.00
N ASN A 103 -1.79 20.08 -20.34
CA ASN A 103 -1.40 21.05 -21.38
C ASN A 103 -1.21 20.44 -22.78
N GLY A 104 -1.55 19.15 -22.98
CA GLY A 104 -1.38 18.48 -24.27
C GLY A 104 0.07 18.09 -24.58
N THR A 105 0.93 18.02 -23.57
CA THR A 105 2.31 17.56 -23.70
C THR A 105 2.68 16.75 -22.46
N ALA A 106 3.28 15.58 -22.67
CA ALA A 106 3.64 14.64 -21.61
C ALA A 106 4.35 15.35 -20.45
N GLY A 107 3.87 15.11 -19.23
CA GLY A 107 4.40 15.71 -18.00
C GLY A 107 4.22 17.22 -17.84
N LYS A 108 3.54 17.92 -18.75
CA LYS A 108 3.22 19.35 -18.59
C LYS A 108 1.78 19.53 -18.13
N TYR A 109 1.63 19.89 -16.86
CA TYR A 109 0.34 20.14 -16.25
C TYR A 109 0.44 21.20 -15.14
N ASP A 110 -0.69 21.84 -14.85
CA ASP A 110 -0.83 22.80 -13.75
C ASP A 110 -1.80 22.24 -12.70
N VAL A 111 -1.45 22.35 -11.42
CA VAL A 111 -2.28 21.89 -10.31
C VAL A 111 -2.56 23.04 -9.34
N VAL A 112 -3.84 23.30 -9.11
CA VAL A 112 -4.30 24.13 -8.00
C VAL A 112 -4.97 23.19 -7.00
N GLN A 113 -4.47 23.14 -5.76
CA GLN A 113 -4.96 22.21 -4.74
C GLN A 113 -5.36 22.90 -3.44
N MET A 114 -6.26 22.25 -2.71
CA MET A 114 -6.61 22.58 -1.33
C MET A 114 -6.71 21.30 -0.50
N ASP A 115 -5.83 21.20 0.50
CA ASP A 115 -5.81 20.09 1.46
C ASP A 115 -6.67 20.41 2.68
N ASN A 116 -7.50 19.45 3.07
CA ASN A 116 -8.38 19.53 4.24
C ASN A 116 -8.09 18.35 5.16
N LYS A 117 -7.89 18.61 6.46
CA LYS A 117 -7.69 17.53 7.43
C LYS A 117 -9.03 16.87 7.75
N ILE A 118 -9.10 15.56 7.59
CA ILE A 118 -10.29 14.78 7.96
C ILE A 118 -10.37 14.71 9.49
N PRO A 119 -11.46 15.20 10.12
CA PRO A 119 -11.62 15.10 11.57
C PRO A 119 -11.64 13.64 12.02
N ASN A 120 -10.94 13.31 13.11
CA ASN A 120 -10.93 11.94 13.63
C ASN A 120 -12.32 11.44 14.02
N SER A 121 -13.19 12.32 14.51
CA SER A 121 -14.60 11.99 14.83
C SER A 121 -15.40 11.57 13.60
N LEU A 122 -14.98 11.96 12.39
CA LEU A 122 -15.65 11.57 11.15
C LEU A 122 -15.41 10.10 10.80
N LYS A 123 -14.26 9.55 11.20
CA LYS A 123 -13.86 8.17 10.87
C LYS A 123 -14.78 7.11 11.47
N SER A 124 -15.44 7.43 12.58
CA SER A 124 -16.45 6.59 13.25
C SER A 124 -17.83 7.27 13.31
N GLY A 125 -18.04 8.26 12.44
CA GLY A 125 -19.28 9.01 12.34
C GLY A 125 -20.34 8.29 11.51
N THR A 126 -21.23 9.08 10.90
CA THR A 126 -22.29 8.60 10.00
C THR A 126 -21.93 8.85 8.54
N ALA A 127 -22.55 8.08 7.63
CA ALA A 127 -22.40 8.27 6.19
C ALA A 127 -22.74 9.69 5.75
N GLU A 128 -23.85 10.24 6.27
CA GLU A 128 -24.29 11.61 6.01
C GLU A 128 -23.21 12.63 6.39
N GLN A 129 -22.63 12.53 7.59
CA GLN A 129 -21.56 13.43 8.02
C GLN A 129 -20.36 13.38 7.07
N LEU A 130 -19.95 12.19 6.62
CA LEU A 130 -18.83 12.04 5.69
C LEU A 130 -19.11 12.75 4.36
N TRP A 131 -20.24 12.44 3.73
CA TRP A 131 -20.57 13.00 2.42
C TRP A 131 -20.80 14.51 2.48
N HIS A 132 -21.42 15.00 3.56
CA HIS A 132 -21.56 16.43 3.80
C HIS A 132 -20.22 17.13 3.99
N TYR A 133 -19.28 16.52 4.71
CA TYR A 133 -17.92 17.06 4.86
C TYR A 133 -17.18 17.14 3.52
N ILE A 134 -17.24 16.08 2.70
CA ILE A 134 -16.64 16.09 1.36
C ILE A 134 -17.24 17.21 0.49
N ALA A 135 -18.58 17.36 0.53
CA ALA A 135 -19.25 18.42 -0.20
C ALA A 135 -18.90 19.84 0.34
N ASP A 136 -18.69 19.99 1.66
CA ASP A 136 -18.19 21.23 2.26
C ASP A 136 -16.78 21.57 1.76
N CYS A 137 -15.89 20.60 1.67
CA CYS A 137 -14.55 20.81 1.14
C CYS A 137 -14.58 21.22 -0.34
N LEU A 138 -15.45 20.62 -1.16
CA LEU A 138 -15.63 21.04 -2.55
C LEU A 138 -16.20 22.46 -2.65
N GLN A 139 -17.21 22.80 -1.84
CA GLN A 139 -17.78 24.16 -1.80
C GLN A 139 -16.71 25.20 -1.42
N GLN A 140 -15.91 24.92 -0.38
CA GLN A 140 -14.82 25.80 0.03
C GLN A 140 -13.79 26.01 -1.09
N PHE A 141 -13.48 24.97 -1.86
CA PHE A 141 -12.57 25.07 -3.00
C PHE A 141 -13.17 25.97 -4.09
N VAL A 142 -14.44 25.73 -4.43
CA VAL A 142 -15.19 26.51 -5.41
C VAL A 142 -15.22 28.00 -5.03
N ASP A 143 -15.52 28.31 -3.79
CA ASP A 143 -15.58 29.69 -3.29
C ASP A 143 -14.20 30.35 -3.29
N ARG A 144 -13.18 29.65 -2.77
CA ARG A 144 -11.80 30.15 -2.67
C ARG A 144 -11.21 30.51 -4.02
N TYR A 145 -11.48 29.70 -5.04
CA TYR A 145 -10.94 29.90 -6.40
C TYR A 145 -11.95 30.54 -7.35
N SER A 146 -13.09 31.02 -6.83
CA SER A 146 -14.13 31.72 -7.60
C SER A 146 -14.61 30.93 -8.83
N ILE A 147 -14.73 29.61 -8.68
CA ILE A 147 -15.18 28.71 -9.75
C ILE A 147 -16.68 28.94 -9.97
N SER A 148 -17.06 29.25 -11.21
CA SER A 148 -18.48 29.47 -11.51
C SER A 148 -19.28 28.17 -11.48
N LYS A 149 -20.59 28.24 -11.19
CA LYS A 149 -21.47 27.06 -11.29
C LYS A 149 -21.46 26.42 -12.67
N LYS A 150 -21.31 27.23 -13.73
CA LYS A 150 -21.21 26.74 -15.11
C LYS A 150 -19.92 25.94 -15.31
N GLU A 151 -18.79 26.49 -14.88
CA GLU A 151 -17.49 25.81 -14.95
C GLU A 151 -17.52 24.49 -14.17
N LEU A 152 -18.06 24.47 -12.95
CA LEU A 152 -18.20 23.26 -12.14
C LEU A 152 -19.10 22.20 -12.81
N ALA A 153 -20.13 22.64 -13.54
CA ALA A 153 -21.05 21.75 -14.25
C ALA A 153 -20.47 21.16 -15.54
N GLU A 154 -19.66 21.94 -16.26
CA GLU A 154 -19.09 21.55 -17.56
C GLU A 154 -17.74 20.82 -17.42
N THR A 155 -17.05 20.98 -16.29
CA THR A 155 -15.74 20.37 -16.03
C THR A 155 -15.91 18.97 -15.41
N PRO A 156 -15.36 17.90 -16.01
CA PRO A 156 -15.44 16.56 -15.43
C PRO A 156 -14.74 16.48 -14.07
N LEU A 157 -15.35 15.75 -13.13
CA LEU A 157 -14.76 15.48 -11.82
C LEU A 157 -14.40 14.00 -11.68
N ALA A 158 -13.16 13.68 -11.30
CA ALA A 158 -12.76 12.34 -10.91
C ALA A 158 -12.56 12.26 -9.39
N PHE A 159 -13.00 11.15 -8.78
CA PHE A 159 -12.89 10.91 -7.36
C PHE A 159 -11.93 9.74 -7.09
N THR A 160 -10.75 10.04 -6.57
CA THR A 160 -9.82 9.05 -6.04
C THR A 160 -10.28 8.60 -4.66
N PHE A 161 -10.70 7.35 -4.58
CA PHE A 161 -11.24 6.72 -3.38
C PHE A 161 -10.43 5.47 -3.06
N SER A 162 -9.41 5.65 -2.21
CA SER A 162 -8.39 4.64 -1.93
C SER A 162 -8.83 3.61 -0.88
N TYR A 163 -9.98 2.99 -1.14
CA TYR A 163 -10.55 1.89 -0.34
C TYR A 163 -10.97 0.76 -1.28
N PRO A 164 -11.05 -0.49 -0.79
CA PRO A 164 -11.49 -1.61 -1.61
C PRO A 164 -12.91 -1.39 -2.14
N VAL A 165 -13.06 -1.30 -3.47
CA VAL A 165 -14.33 -1.12 -4.17
C VAL A 165 -14.52 -2.18 -5.25
N THR A 166 -15.76 -2.56 -5.50
CA THR A 166 -16.15 -3.31 -6.69
C THR A 166 -16.81 -2.37 -7.68
N GLN A 167 -16.29 -2.33 -8.91
CA GLN A 167 -16.74 -1.41 -9.95
C GLN A 167 -17.42 -2.19 -11.08
N THR A 168 -18.64 -1.78 -11.43
CA THR A 168 -19.34 -2.25 -12.65
C THR A 168 -19.16 -1.30 -13.83
N SER A 169 -18.65 -0.10 -13.57
CA SER A 169 -18.23 0.90 -14.55
C SER A 169 -17.19 1.82 -13.91
N ILE A 170 -16.53 2.66 -14.71
CA ILE A 170 -15.55 3.63 -14.20
C ILE A 170 -16.18 4.67 -13.28
N SER A 171 -17.47 4.98 -13.44
CA SER A 171 -18.17 6.04 -12.72
C SER A 171 -18.88 5.58 -11.45
N ASN A 172 -18.70 4.32 -11.05
CA ASN A 172 -19.43 3.69 -9.95
C ASN A 172 -18.48 2.86 -9.09
N GLY A 173 -18.78 2.69 -7.80
CA GLY A 173 -18.01 1.79 -6.96
C GLY A 173 -18.71 1.45 -5.66
N ILE A 174 -18.94 0.16 -5.45
CA ILE A 174 -19.52 -0.39 -4.24
C ILE A 174 -18.40 -0.62 -3.23
N LEU A 175 -18.42 0.11 -2.12
CA LEU A 175 -17.45 -0.07 -1.04
C LEU A 175 -17.56 -1.49 -0.49
N GLN A 176 -16.47 -2.25 -0.53
CA GLN A 176 -16.44 -3.61 0.01
C GLN A 176 -16.28 -3.59 1.52
N ARG A 177 -15.33 -2.80 1.99
CA ARG A 177 -14.99 -2.68 3.41
C ARG A 177 -14.19 -1.42 3.67
N TRP A 178 -14.34 -0.84 4.86
CA TRP A 178 -13.46 0.22 5.32
C TRP A 178 -12.08 -0.32 5.68
N THR A 179 -11.09 0.57 5.54
CA THR A 179 -9.69 0.39 5.95
C THR A 179 -9.17 1.73 6.52
N LYS A 180 -7.88 1.84 6.86
CA LYS A 180 -7.24 3.11 7.26
C LYS A 180 -7.89 3.79 8.48
N GLY A 181 -8.51 3.00 9.36
CA GLY A 181 -9.16 3.46 10.59
C GLY A 181 -10.57 4.03 10.43
N PHE A 182 -11.18 3.92 9.24
CA PHE A 182 -12.59 4.22 9.05
C PHE A 182 -13.47 3.06 9.50
N ASP A 183 -14.62 3.37 10.10
CA ASP A 183 -15.66 2.45 10.54
C ASP A 183 -17.02 3.18 10.52
N ILE A 184 -17.48 3.52 9.32
CA ILE A 184 -18.73 4.27 9.11
C ILE A 184 -19.82 3.31 8.68
N LYS A 185 -20.80 3.10 9.57
CA LYS A 185 -21.93 2.20 9.33
C LYS A 185 -22.78 2.69 8.15
N GLY A 186 -23.23 1.75 7.32
CA GLY A 186 -24.16 2.01 6.21
C GLY A 186 -23.51 2.48 4.90
N VAL A 187 -22.18 2.48 4.81
CA VAL A 187 -21.46 2.76 3.54
C VAL A 187 -20.92 1.48 2.89
N GLU A 188 -20.49 0.50 3.68
CA GLU A 188 -20.10 -0.80 3.13
C GLU A 188 -21.31 -1.45 2.44
N GLY A 189 -21.11 -1.94 1.21
CA GLY A 189 -22.16 -2.48 0.35
C GLY A 189 -22.95 -1.45 -0.46
N THR A 190 -22.65 -0.15 -0.34
CA THR A 190 -23.32 0.91 -1.12
C THR A 190 -22.40 1.56 -2.15
N ASP A 191 -22.99 2.16 -3.18
CA ASP A 191 -22.26 2.89 -4.21
C ASP A 191 -21.90 4.30 -3.72
N VAL A 192 -20.62 4.51 -3.46
CA VAL A 192 -20.12 5.77 -2.86
C VAL A 192 -20.29 6.96 -3.79
N VAL A 193 -20.31 6.75 -5.10
CA VAL A 193 -20.52 7.84 -6.07
C VAL A 193 -21.98 8.29 -6.02
N VAL A 194 -22.93 7.35 -5.95
CA VAL A 194 -24.36 7.68 -5.88
C VAL A 194 -24.68 8.46 -4.60
N GLU A 195 -24.17 8.00 -3.46
CA GLU A 195 -24.35 8.67 -2.16
C GLU A 195 -23.78 10.09 -2.18
N LEU A 196 -22.54 10.27 -2.67
CA LEU A 196 -21.92 11.60 -2.74
C LEU A 196 -22.65 12.51 -3.74
N GLN A 197 -23.02 12.00 -4.91
CA GLN A 197 -23.69 12.77 -5.96
C GLN A 197 -25.06 13.30 -5.48
N LYS A 198 -25.75 12.55 -4.61
CA LYS A 198 -26.99 13.00 -3.95
C LYS A 198 -26.73 14.22 -3.07
N VAL A 199 -25.73 14.18 -2.20
CA VAL A 199 -25.38 15.31 -1.31
C VAL A 199 -24.91 16.54 -2.10
N LEU A 200 -24.13 16.35 -3.16
CA LEU A 200 -23.71 17.45 -4.05
C LEU A 200 -24.91 18.15 -4.67
N LYS A 201 -25.92 17.39 -5.13
CA LYS A 201 -27.17 17.92 -5.68
C LYS A 201 -27.96 18.70 -4.63
N GLU A 202 -28.11 18.17 -3.42
CA GLU A 202 -28.81 18.81 -2.31
C GLU A 202 -28.17 20.16 -1.92
N ARG A 203 -26.84 20.26 -1.99
CA ARG A 203 -26.10 21.51 -1.76
C ARG A 203 -26.06 22.47 -2.96
N GLY A 204 -26.65 22.08 -4.09
CA GLY A 204 -26.65 22.92 -5.30
C GLY A 204 -25.27 23.09 -5.94
N LEU A 205 -24.38 22.10 -5.76
CA LEU A 205 -23.09 21.96 -6.42
C LEU A 205 -23.26 21.10 -7.69
N PRO A 206 -23.30 21.69 -8.90
CA PRO A 206 -23.58 20.93 -10.12
C PRO A 206 -22.39 20.10 -10.63
N ALA A 207 -21.50 19.62 -9.76
CA ALA A 207 -20.36 18.79 -10.16
C ALA A 207 -20.82 17.38 -10.58
N LYS A 208 -20.25 16.85 -11.66
CA LYS A 208 -20.54 15.48 -12.14
C LYS A 208 -19.31 14.59 -11.96
N ILE A 209 -19.45 13.56 -11.13
CA ILE A 209 -18.41 12.55 -10.96
C ILE A 209 -18.43 11.64 -12.20
N VAL A 210 -17.36 11.65 -12.98
CA VAL A 210 -17.21 10.84 -14.22
C VAL A 210 -16.37 9.58 -14.01
N ALA A 211 -15.57 9.55 -12.95
CA ALA A 211 -14.68 8.43 -12.63
C ALA A 211 -14.50 8.29 -11.12
N LEU A 212 -14.48 7.04 -10.66
CA LEU A 212 -14.01 6.62 -9.36
C LEU A 212 -12.69 5.86 -9.57
N VAL A 213 -11.63 6.30 -8.89
CA VAL A 213 -10.25 5.88 -9.17
C VAL A 213 -9.62 5.31 -7.89
N ASN A 214 -8.90 4.19 -8.03
CA ASN A 214 -8.01 3.72 -6.98
C ASN A 214 -6.65 4.44 -7.08
N ASP A 215 -6.04 4.79 -5.94
CA ASP A 215 -4.73 5.48 -5.90
C ASP A 215 -3.65 4.79 -6.74
N THR A 216 -3.56 3.46 -6.67
CA THR A 216 -2.53 2.68 -7.37
C THR A 216 -2.72 2.75 -8.89
N VAL A 217 -3.96 2.77 -9.37
CA VAL A 217 -4.31 3.00 -10.78
C VAL A 217 -4.01 4.43 -11.17
N GLY A 218 -4.34 5.40 -10.30
CA GLY A 218 -3.96 6.79 -10.47
C GLY A 218 -2.44 6.94 -10.63
N THR A 219 -1.64 6.25 -9.81
CA THR A 219 -0.17 6.22 -9.89
C THR A 219 0.31 5.68 -11.24
N LEU A 220 -0.26 4.57 -11.72
CA LEU A 220 0.04 4.06 -13.06
C LEU A 220 -0.24 5.10 -14.13
N MET A 221 -1.43 5.73 -14.10
CA MET A 221 -1.86 6.67 -15.14
C MET A 221 -1.07 7.99 -15.11
N ALA A 222 -0.81 8.55 -13.93
CA ALA A 222 -0.02 9.76 -13.78
C ALA A 222 1.41 9.54 -14.28
N SER A 223 2.05 8.45 -13.86
CA SER A 223 3.42 8.17 -14.26
C SER A 223 3.54 7.75 -15.72
N SER A 224 2.60 6.99 -16.26
CA SER A 224 2.57 6.66 -17.70
C SER A 224 2.35 7.91 -18.58
N TYR A 225 1.65 8.93 -18.07
CA TYR A 225 1.48 10.20 -18.79
C TYR A 225 2.80 10.99 -18.90
N VAL A 226 3.69 10.86 -17.91
CA VAL A 226 5.00 11.52 -17.91
C VAL A 226 6.06 10.66 -18.60
N ASP A 227 5.98 9.35 -18.43
CA ASP A 227 6.93 8.38 -18.91
C ASP A 227 6.22 7.16 -19.51
N SER A 228 6.18 7.13 -20.84
CA SER A 228 5.57 6.06 -21.64
C SER A 228 6.17 4.65 -21.43
N LYS A 229 7.31 4.52 -20.73
CA LYS A 229 7.86 3.21 -20.35
C LYS A 229 7.22 2.64 -19.09
N THR A 230 6.35 3.38 -18.41
CA THR A 230 5.68 2.94 -17.19
C THR A 230 4.58 1.93 -17.51
N GLU A 231 4.75 0.69 -17.07
CA GLU A 231 3.77 -0.40 -17.25
C GLU A 231 3.10 -0.81 -15.93
N ILE A 232 3.70 -0.44 -14.80
CA ILE A 232 3.24 -0.82 -13.46
C ILE A 232 3.23 0.41 -12.55
N GLY A 233 2.10 0.67 -11.92
CA GLY A 233 1.98 1.57 -10.78
C GLY A 233 1.99 0.76 -9.49
N SER A 234 2.75 1.20 -8.49
CA SER A 234 2.91 0.49 -7.22
C SER A 234 2.79 1.47 -6.06
N ILE A 235 2.11 1.04 -5.00
CA ILE A 235 2.11 1.73 -3.71
C ILE A 235 2.91 0.87 -2.74
N PHE A 236 3.96 1.46 -2.16
CA PHE A 236 4.82 0.82 -1.19
C PHE A 236 5.20 1.77 -0.04
N GLY A 237 4.36 1.75 0.99
CA GLY A 237 4.43 2.64 2.14
C GLY A 237 3.87 1.98 3.39
N THR A 238 2.80 2.56 3.95
CA THR A 238 2.03 1.95 5.05
C THR A 238 1.43 0.60 4.64
N GLY A 239 0.98 0.49 3.38
CA GLY A 239 0.50 -0.74 2.76
C GLY A 239 1.30 -1.10 1.51
N SER A 240 0.88 -2.16 0.82
CA SER A 240 1.49 -2.60 -0.43
C SER A 240 0.44 -3.01 -1.46
N ASN A 241 0.50 -2.39 -2.65
CA ASN A 241 -0.39 -2.71 -3.76
C ASN A 241 0.27 -2.44 -5.13
N ALA A 242 -0.27 -2.99 -6.21
CA ALA A 242 0.11 -2.62 -7.57
C ALA A 242 -1.07 -2.62 -8.54
N ALA A 243 -0.92 -1.88 -9.62
CA ALA A 243 -1.81 -1.82 -10.76
C ALA A 243 -1.02 -1.91 -12.06
N TYR A 244 -1.60 -2.57 -13.05
CA TYR A 244 -1.04 -2.73 -14.39
C TYR A 244 -2.19 -2.87 -15.40
N MET A 245 -1.89 -2.70 -16.69
CA MET A 245 -2.87 -3.00 -17.74
C MET A 245 -2.92 -4.51 -17.98
N GLU A 246 -4.10 -5.11 -18.13
CA GLU A 246 -4.28 -6.50 -18.57
C GLU A 246 -5.08 -6.55 -19.88
N ARG A 247 -4.86 -7.54 -20.74
CA ARG A 247 -5.70 -7.75 -21.93
C ARG A 247 -7.06 -8.28 -21.51
N CYS A 248 -8.14 -7.76 -22.07
CA CYS A 248 -9.50 -8.22 -21.77
C CYS A 248 -9.69 -9.73 -22.01
N SER A 249 -9.05 -10.28 -23.05
CA SER A 249 -9.01 -11.74 -23.31
C SER A 249 -8.36 -12.58 -22.21
N LYS A 250 -7.64 -11.96 -21.26
CA LYS A 250 -7.01 -12.58 -20.10
C LYS A 250 -7.77 -12.30 -18.79
N ILE A 251 -9.02 -11.82 -18.88
CA ILE A 251 -9.90 -11.55 -17.72
C ILE A 251 -11.19 -12.38 -17.84
N PRO A 252 -11.15 -13.70 -17.57
CA PRO A 252 -12.32 -14.57 -17.73
C PRO A 252 -13.55 -14.12 -16.93
N LYS A 253 -13.38 -13.49 -15.78
CA LYS A 253 -14.50 -12.97 -14.97
C LYS A 253 -15.30 -11.84 -15.64
N LEU A 254 -14.82 -11.30 -16.76
CA LEU A 254 -15.54 -10.32 -17.57
C LEU A 254 -15.99 -10.86 -18.93
N ALA A 255 -15.97 -12.19 -19.14
CA ALA A 255 -16.33 -12.79 -20.43
C ALA A 255 -17.73 -12.39 -20.92
N ASP A 256 -18.69 -12.21 -20.00
CA ASP A 256 -20.07 -11.84 -20.31
C ASP A 256 -20.25 -10.37 -20.74
N HIS A 257 -19.21 -9.54 -20.59
CA HIS A 257 -19.25 -8.13 -21.01
C HIS A 257 -18.90 -7.91 -22.49
N HIS A 258 -18.50 -8.97 -23.21
CA HIS A 258 -18.18 -8.92 -24.65
C HIS A 258 -17.19 -7.81 -25.05
N LEU A 259 -16.20 -7.55 -24.19
CA LEU A 259 -15.14 -6.57 -24.47
C LEU A 259 -14.23 -7.04 -25.62
N PRO A 260 -13.65 -6.13 -26.42
CA PRO A 260 -12.71 -6.51 -27.47
C PRO A 260 -11.51 -7.29 -26.90
N ASN A 261 -11.15 -8.42 -27.53
CA ASN A 261 -10.13 -9.33 -27.01
C ASN A 261 -8.74 -8.70 -26.86
N ASP A 262 -8.42 -7.76 -27.74
CA ASP A 262 -7.15 -7.03 -27.83
C ASP A 262 -7.13 -5.76 -26.98
N ALA A 263 -8.29 -5.27 -26.53
CA ALA A 263 -8.39 -4.12 -25.63
C ALA A 263 -7.73 -4.42 -24.28
N PHE A 264 -7.23 -3.36 -23.66
CA PHE A 264 -6.66 -3.42 -22.31
C PHE A 264 -7.68 -3.00 -21.26
N MET A 265 -7.37 -3.30 -20.00
CA MET A 265 -8.11 -2.93 -18.82
C MET A 265 -7.11 -2.78 -17.68
N ALA A 266 -7.05 -1.62 -17.03
CA ALA A 266 -6.27 -1.46 -15.82
C ALA A 266 -6.85 -2.34 -14.71
N ILE A 267 -5.99 -3.12 -14.08
CA ILE A 267 -6.31 -3.98 -12.93
C ILE A 267 -5.70 -3.36 -11.69
N ASN A 268 -6.52 -3.13 -10.67
CA ASN A 268 -6.04 -2.93 -9.31
C ASN A 268 -5.89 -4.31 -8.65
N CYS A 269 -4.66 -4.73 -8.34
CA CYS A 269 -4.43 -6.09 -7.87
C CYS A 269 -5.02 -6.34 -6.47
N GLU A 270 -4.90 -5.37 -5.56
CA GLU A 270 -5.12 -5.56 -4.12
C GLU A 270 -4.31 -6.75 -3.57
N TYR A 271 -3.06 -6.90 -4.05
CA TYR A 271 -2.26 -8.10 -3.80
C TYR A 271 -1.71 -8.23 -2.37
N GLY A 272 -2.03 -7.28 -1.49
CA GLY A 272 -1.66 -7.36 -0.08
C GLY A 272 -2.24 -8.62 0.58
N ALA A 273 -3.33 -9.14 0.02
CA ALA A 273 -4.00 -10.37 0.41
C ALA A 273 -3.32 -11.67 -0.06
N PHE A 274 -2.29 -11.60 -0.92
CA PHE A 274 -1.60 -12.79 -1.44
C PHE A 274 -1.19 -13.75 -0.30
N ASP A 275 -1.45 -15.04 -0.54
CA ASP A 275 -1.11 -16.16 0.35
C ASP A 275 -1.84 -16.16 1.72
N ASN A 276 -3.00 -15.49 1.85
CA ASN A 276 -3.85 -15.63 3.04
C ASN A 276 -4.21 -17.10 3.34
N SER A 277 -4.33 -17.92 2.29
CA SER A 277 -4.56 -19.37 2.35
C SER A 277 -3.36 -20.20 2.86
N GLN A 278 -2.20 -19.56 3.07
CA GLN A 278 -0.99 -20.12 3.69
C GLN A 278 -0.32 -21.26 2.90
N GLY A 279 0.10 -20.97 1.68
CA GLY A 279 0.75 -21.93 0.77
C GLY A 279 2.27 -21.78 0.66
N ILE A 280 2.81 -20.56 0.66
CA ILE A 280 4.20 -20.38 0.21
C ILE A 280 5.05 -19.37 0.99
N LEU A 281 4.48 -18.34 1.62
CA LEU A 281 5.29 -17.30 2.25
C LEU A 281 6.07 -17.86 3.47
N PRO A 282 7.34 -17.42 3.68
CA PRO A 282 8.15 -17.83 4.82
C PRO A 282 7.69 -17.08 6.09
N PHE A 283 6.47 -17.39 6.52
CA PHE A 283 5.77 -16.72 7.59
C PHE A 283 6.33 -17.16 8.94
N THR A 284 6.87 -16.22 9.72
CA THR A 284 7.50 -16.52 11.01
C THR A 284 6.49 -16.43 12.16
N ASP A 285 6.87 -16.92 13.34
CA ASP A 285 6.05 -16.77 14.55
C ASP A 285 5.80 -15.30 14.92
N TYR A 286 6.73 -14.40 14.58
CA TYR A 286 6.56 -12.96 14.78
C TYR A 286 5.52 -12.38 13.81
N ASP A 287 5.51 -12.82 12.55
CA ASP A 287 4.47 -12.43 11.59
C ASP A 287 3.09 -12.99 12.00
N ALA A 288 3.05 -14.20 12.55
CA ALA A 288 1.84 -14.82 13.08
C ALA A 288 1.27 -14.10 14.29
N GLU A 289 2.12 -13.60 15.18
CA GLU A 289 1.68 -12.78 16.30
C GLU A 289 1.07 -11.46 15.83
N ILE A 290 1.69 -10.79 14.85
CA ILE A 290 1.13 -9.58 14.22
C ILE A 290 -0.22 -9.88 13.59
N ASP A 291 -0.33 -10.96 12.83
CA ASP A 291 -1.57 -11.34 12.17
C ASP A 291 -2.68 -11.61 13.20
N ARG A 292 -2.38 -12.40 14.23
CA ARG A 292 -3.31 -12.75 15.32
C ARG A 292 -3.79 -11.54 16.11
N ALA A 293 -2.91 -10.58 16.38
CA ALA A 293 -3.23 -9.37 17.14
C ALA A 293 -3.88 -8.27 16.26
N SER A 294 -3.81 -8.39 14.93
CA SER A 294 -4.37 -7.39 14.02
C SER A 294 -5.91 -7.35 14.06
N PRO A 295 -6.53 -6.25 13.61
CA PRO A 295 -7.99 -6.16 13.54
C PRO A 295 -8.66 -7.20 12.63
N ARG A 296 -7.90 -7.81 11.71
CA ARG A 296 -8.37 -8.83 10.77
C ARG A 296 -7.35 -9.97 10.67
N PRO A 297 -7.35 -10.91 11.63
CA PRO A 297 -6.50 -12.09 11.57
C PRO A 297 -6.79 -12.93 10.32
N GLY A 298 -5.74 -13.49 9.71
CA GLY A 298 -5.82 -14.29 8.49
C GLY A 298 -6.01 -13.48 7.20
N GLN A 299 -5.95 -12.14 7.24
CA GLN A 299 -6.06 -11.27 6.07
C GLN A 299 -4.79 -10.43 5.88
N GLN A 300 -4.54 -10.00 4.65
CA GLN A 300 -3.41 -9.14 4.28
C GLN A 300 -2.05 -9.76 4.63
N ARG A 301 -1.90 -11.08 4.49
CA ARG A 301 -0.71 -11.82 4.95
C ARG A 301 0.57 -11.32 4.28
N TYR A 302 0.56 -11.17 2.95
CA TYR A 302 1.69 -10.61 2.21
C TYR A 302 2.02 -9.18 2.65
N GLU A 303 1.01 -8.31 2.75
CA GLU A 303 1.20 -6.93 3.20
C GLU A 303 1.83 -6.84 4.60
N LYS A 304 1.40 -7.71 5.54
CA LYS A 304 1.97 -7.81 6.90
C LYS A 304 3.45 -8.15 6.92
N MET A 305 3.95 -8.85 5.91
CA MET A 305 5.36 -9.21 5.81
C MET A 305 6.24 -8.13 5.17
N VAL A 306 5.66 -7.27 4.32
CA VAL A 306 6.43 -6.35 3.46
C VAL A 306 6.23 -4.88 3.80
N ALA A 307 5.02 -4.45 4.19
CA ALA A 307 4.69 -3.04 4.26
C ALA A 307 5.29 -2.37 5.52
N GLY A 308 5.59 -1.08 5.40
CA GLY A 308 6.25 -0.29 6.44
C GLY A 308 5.50 -0.26 7.77
N PHE A 309 4.18 -0.40 7.77
CA PHE A 309 3.40 -0.41 9.02
C PHE A 309 3.81 -1.54 9.98
N TYR A 310 4.32 -2.66 9.44
CA TYR A 310 4.59 -3.87 10.22
C TYR A 310 6.08 -4.10 10.52
N LEU A 311 7.00 -3.45 9.79
CA LEU A 311 8.45 -3.68 9.96
C LEU A 311 8.93 -3.31 11.36
N GLY A 312 8.44 -2.19 11.90
CA GLY A 312 8.73 -1.77 13.27
C GLY A 312 8.18 -2.73 14.32
N GLU A 313 7.00 -3.30 14.07
CA GLU A 313 6.36 -4.24 14.98
C GLU A 313 7.06 -5.61 15.00
N ILE A 314 7.51 -6.09 13.84
CA ILE A 314 8.34 -7.30 13.75
C ILE A 314 9.60 -7.11 14.59
N PHE A 315 10.28 -5.97 14.41
CA PHE A 315 11.48 -5.63 15.17
C PHE A 315 11.21 -5.57 16.67
N ARG A 316 10.12 -4.91 17.08
CA ARG A 316 9.69 -4.81 18.48
C ARG A 316 9.44 -6.19 19.11
N LEU A 317 8.72 -7.07 18.42
CA LEU A 317 8.40 -8.42 18.92
C LEU A 317 9.64 -9.27 19.11
N ILE A 318 10.63 -9.16 18.22
CA ILE A 318 11.91 -9.85 18.37
C ILE A 318 12.68 -9.31 19.58
N LEU A 319 12.75 -7.98 19.75
CA LEU A 319 13.38 -7.38 20.94
C LEU A 319 12.67 -7.79 22.23
N LEU A 320 11.34 -7.84 22.23
CA LEU A 320 10.55 -8.24 23.38
C LEU A 320 10.77 -9.72 23.75
N ASP A 321 10.81 -10.62 22.76
CA ASP A 321 11.17 -12.03 22.96
C ASP A 321 12.55 -12.16 23.63
N LEU A 322 13.55 -11.45 23.11
CA LEU A 322 14.91 -11.49 23.65
C LEU A 322 15.02 -10.89 25.04
N GLN A 323 14.30 -9.81 25.30
CA GLN A 323 14.24 -9.18 26.61
C GLN A 323 13.56 -10.11 27.63
N ASN A 324 12.48 -10.80 27.26
CA ASN A 324 11.81 -11.78 28.13
C ASN A 324 12.75 -12.96 28.48
N ARG A 325 13.66 -13.32 27.56
CA ARG A 325 14.73 -14.30 27.79
C ARG A 325 15.95 -13.74 28.53
N LYS A 326 15.94 -12.45 28.89
CA LYS A 326 17.06 -11.69 29.50
C LYS A 326 18.34 -11.72 28.66
N ALA A 327 18.20 -11.86 27.34
CA ALA A 327 19.33 -11.85 26.41
C ALA A 327 19.78 -10.42 26.06
N ILE A 328 18.86 -9.45 26.16
CA ILE A 328 19.12 -8.02 25.95
C ILE A 328 18.42 -7.17 27.01
N PHE A 329 18.93 -5.97 27.23
CA PHE A 329 18.37 -4.94 28.09
C PHE A 329 18.15 -5.41 29.55
N ASP A 330 18.97 -6.34 30.02
CA ASP A 330 18.83 -6.89 31.37
C ASP A 330 18.99 -5.80 32.43
N GLY A 331 18.09 -5.80 33.42
CA GLY A 331 18.01 -4.78 34.46
C GLY A 331 17.49 -3.41 34.04
N GLN A 332 17.04 -3.21 32.79
CA GLN A 332 16.44 -1.95 32.32
C GLN A 332 14.90 -1.98 32.38
N ASP A 333 14.27 -0.81 32.51
CA ASP A 333 12.81 -0.68 32.37
C ASP A 333 12.42 -0.78 30.89
N THR A 334 11.73 -1.85 30.54
CA THR A 334 11.29 -2.16 29.18
C THR A 334 9.77 -2.08 29.03
N THR A 335 9.08 -1.42 29.96
CA THR A 335 7.62 -1.26 29.94
C THR A 335 7.13 -0.66 28.62
N LYS A 336 7.84 0.35 28.09
CA LYS A 336 7.51 0.96 26.80
C LYS A 336 7.64 -0.01 25.62
N LEU A 337 8.61 -0.93 25.66
CA LEU A 337 8.80 -1.93 24.59
C LEU A 337 7.62 -2.90 24.48
N SER A 338 6.84 -3.05 25.56
CA SER A 338 5.64 -3.91 25.58
C SER A 338 4.44 -3.29 24.87
N GLU A 339 4.46 -1.99 24.57
CA GLU A 339 3.38 -1.30 23.85
C GLU A 339 3.40 -1.68 22.35
N PRO A 340 2.34 -2.31 21.81
CA PRO A 340 2.26 -2.64 20.40
C PRO A 340 2.41 -1.41 19.51
N TYR A 341 3.14 -1.55 18.41
CA TYR A 341 3.40 -0.48 17.43
C TYR A 341 4.09 0.77 17.97
N VAL A 342 4.72 0.71 19.16
CA VAL A 342 5.55 1.81 19.67
C VAL A 342 6.78 2.10 18.79
N LEU A 343 7.23 1.10 18.02
CA LEU A 343 8.30 1.22 17.04
C LEU A 343 7.69 1.19 15.63
N ASP A 344 7.91 2.26 14.87
CA ASP A 344 7.49 2.34 13.48
C ASP A 344 8.66 2.06 12.51
N CYS A 345 8.37 2.06 11.21
CA CYS A 345 9.37 1.86 10.15
C CYS A 345 10.52 2.89 10.21
N SER A 346 10.24 4.11 10.65
CA SER A 346 11.24 5.18 10.72
C SER A 346 12.29 4.91 11.79
N PHE A 347 11.95 4.14 12.82
CA PHE A 347 12.89 3.68 13.83
C PHE A 347 14.00 2.83 13.19
N LEU A 348 13.63 1.86 12.36
CA LEU A 348 14.59 0.99 11.66
C LEU A 348 15.38 1.78 10.60
N ALA A 349 14.71 2.65 9.83
CA ALA A 349 15.37 3.49 8.84
C ALA A 349 16.43 4.41 9.48
N THR A 350 16.16 4.92 10.67
CA THR A 350 17.12 5.73 11.43
C THR A 350 18.32 4.91 11.87
N ILE A 351 18.10 3.68 12.36
CA ILE A 351 19.18 2.76 12.73
C ILE A 351 20.07 2.45 11.52
N GLU A 352 19.46 2.07 10.38
CA GLU A 352 20.23 1.71 9.18
C GLU A 352 20.95 2.90 8.53
N SER A 353 20.47 4.13 8.75
CA SER A 353 21.10 5.36 8.28
C SER A 353 22.23 5.87 9.19
N ASP A 354 22.42 5.24 10.36
CA ASP A 354 23.43 5.65 11.32
C ASP A 354 24.82 5.14 10.91
N ASN A 355 25.58 6.03 10.29
CA ASN A 355 26.94 5.75 9.83
C ASN A 355 28.01 6.07 10.88
N SER A 356 27.64 6.44 12.12
CA SER A 356 28.63 6.72 13.16
C SER A 356 29.25 5.42 13.68
N ALA A 357 30.55 5.45 13.99
CA ALA A 357 31.28 4.26 14.46
C ALA A 357 30.70 3.67 15.77
N ASP A 358 30.03 4.51 16.57
CA ASP A 358 29.43 4.19 17.86
C ASP A 358 27.90 4.08 17.82
N LEU A 359 27.27 4.17 16.65
CA LEU A 359 25.81 4.16 16.46
C LEU A 359 25.09 5.17 17.38
N ARG A 360 25.59 6.40 17.39
CA ARG A 360 25.15 7.46 18.30
C ARG A 360 23.70 7.86 18.07
N ALA A 361 23.28 8.00 16.81
CA ALA A 361 21.89 8.38 16.51
C ALA A 361 20.93 7.25 16.93
N SER A 362 21.33 6.00 16.74
CA SER A 362 20.60 4.81 17.19
C SER A 362 20.48 4.80 18.71
N LYS A 363 21.57 5.05 19.43
CA LYS A 363 21.58 5.14 20.90
C LYS A 363 20.62 6.21 21.41
N ASP A 364 20.70 7.42 20.85
CA ASP A 364 19.83 8.54 21.22
C ASP A 364 18.35 8.21 20.93
N LEU A 365 18.08 7.50 19.83
CA LEU A 365 16.75 7.06 19.44
C LEU A 365 16.15 6.05 20.43
N PHE A 366 16.93 5.06 20.89
CA PHE A 366 16.51 4.11 21.92
C PHE A 366 16.21 4.81 23.25
N GLU A 367 17.06 5.74 23.69
CA GLU A 367 16.87 6.47 24.95
C GLU A 367 15.64 7.39 24.88
N LYS A 368 15.46 8.11 23.76
CA LYS A 368 14.32 9.00 23.57
C LYS A 368 12.98 8.25 23.49
N THR A 369 12.94 7.14 22.77
CA THR A 369 11.69 6.42 22.46
C THR A 369 11.33 5.47 23.58
N LEU A 370 12.28 4.62 23.98
CA LEU A 370 12.04 3.52 24.91
C LEU A 370 12.62 3.75 26.31
N SER A 371 13.44 4.79 26.50
CA SER A 371 14.19 5.01 27.75
C SER A 371 15.14 3.84 28.09
N ILE A 372 15.58 3.13 27.05
CA ILE A 372 16.54 2.03 27.10
C ILE A 372 17.90 2.56 26.64
N LYS A 373 18.97 2.08 27.28
CA LYS A 373 20.37 2.34 26.93
C LYS A 373 21.03 1.04 26.49
N PRO A 374 20.95 0.69 25.20
CA PRO A 374 21.63 -0.50 24.69
C PRO A 374 23.15 -0.37 24.86
N SER A 375 23.80 -1.47 25.19
CA SER A 375 25.25 -1.64 25.09
C SER A 375 25.71 -1.62 23.63
N PRO A 376 27.01 -1.43 23.35
CA PRO A 376 27.52 -1.42 21.97
C PRO A 376 27.21 -2.69 21.17
N SER A 377 27.25 -3.87 21.80
CA SER A 377 26.91 -5.14 21.15
C SER A 377 25.41 -5.26 20.85
N GLU A 378 24.56 -4.78 21.75
CA GLU A 378 23.10 -4.73 21.53
C GLU A 378 22.72 -3.73 20.44
N LEU A 379 23.36 -2.56 20.37
CA LEU A 379 23.18 -1.60 19.27
C LEU A 379 23.55 -2.24 17.94
N ARG A 380 24.70 -2.94 17.91
CA ARG A 380 25.16 -3.61 16.70
C ARG A 380 24.17 -4.71 16.26
N PHE A 381 23.71 -5.52 17.19
CA PHE A 381 22.67 -6.52 16.94
C PHE A 381 21.38 -5.88 16.40
N CYS A 382 20.93 -4.77 17.00
CA CYS A 382 19.75 -4.03 16.54
C CYS A 382 19.91 -3.51 15.11
N TYR A 383 21.11 -3.04 14.75
CA TYR A 383 21.45 -2.64 13.38
C TYR A 383 21.34 -3.81 12.41
N ASP A 384 22.03 -4.91 12.70
CA ASP A 384 22.05 -6.08 11.81
C ASP A 384 20.65 -6.72 11.69
N LEU A 385 19.84 -6.66 12.74
CA LEU A 385 18.44 -7.10 12.75
C LEU A 385 17.53 -6.20 11.90
N ALA A 386 17.64 -4.86 12.04
CA ALA A 386 16.89 -3.91 11.22
C ALA A 386 17.17 -4.14 9.73
N HIS A 387 18.45 -4.30 9.38
CA HIS A 387 18.89 -4.67 8.03
C HIS A 387 18.27 -5.98 7.53
N THR A 388 18.25 -7.01 8.37
CA THR A 388 17.69 -8.32 8.02
C THR A 388 16.19 -8.24 7.71
N ILE A 389 15.43 -7.51 8.53
CA ILE A 389 13.98 -7.34 8.35
C ILE A 389 13.68 -6.55 7.06
N SER A 390 14.38 -5.44 6.83
CA SER A 390 14.15 -4.60 5.66
C SER A 390 14.61 -5.28 4.37
N LEU A 391 15.70 -6.06 4.41
CA LEU A 391 16.13 -6.89 3.28
C LEU A 391 15.07 -7.95 2.94
N ARG A 392 14.50 -8.64 3.94
CA ARG A 392 13.37 -9.56 3.71
C ARG A 392 12.20 -8.85 3.02
N SER A 393 11.80 -7.68 3.53
CA SER A 393 10.72 -6.87 2.98
C SER A 393 10.97 -6.50 1.51
N ALA A 394 12.15 -5.97 1.17
CA ALA A 394 12.50 -5.60 -0.20
C ALA A 394 12.53 -6.79 -1.16
N ARG A 395 13.05 -7.93 -0.69
CA ARG A 395 13.10 -9.17 -1.48
C ARG A 395 11.72 -9.74 -1.75
N LEU A 396 10.83 -9.73 -0.75
CA LEU A 396 9.44 -10.16 -0.93
C LEU A 396 8.66 -9.18 -1.82
N TYR A 397 8.81 -7.86 -1.63
CA TYR A 397 8.21 -6.83 -2.50
C TYR A 397 8.51 -7.08 -4.00
N ALA A 398 9.76 -7.41 -4.31
CA ALA A 398 10.18 -7.74 -5.68
C ALA A 398 9.41 -8.92 -6.30
N THR A 399 8.91 -9.86 -5.49
CA THR A 399 8.17 -11.03 -6.01
C THR A 399 6.86 -10.64 -6.68
N GLY A 400 6.13 -9.65 -6.15
CA GLY A 400 4.90 -9.13 -6.74
C GLY A 400 5.13 -8.42 -8.07
N ILE A 401 6.18 -7.59 -8.14
CA ILE A 401 6.59 -6.94 -9.40
C ILE A 401 7.02 -7.97 -10.44
N ALA A 402 7.90 -8.91 -10.06
CA ALA A 402 8.33 -9.99 -10.95
C ALA A 402 7.16 -10.86 -11.44
N ALA A 403 6.15 -11.09 -10.60
CA ALA A 403 4.97 -11.85 -10.99
C ALA A 403 4.16 -11.13 -12.07
N ILE A 404 3.94 -9.82 -11.94
CA ILE A 404 3.27 -9.02 -12.98
C ILE A 404 4.08 -9.07 -14.29
N MET A 405 5.41 -8.90 -14.21
CA MET A 405 6.30 -8.99 -15.37
C MET A 405 6.18 -10.34 -16.09
N LYS A 406 6.31 -11.45 -15.36
CA LYS A 406 6.18 -12.80 -15.92
C LYS A 406 4.80 -13.03 -16.52
N LYS A 407 3.74 -12.67 -15.80
CA LYS A 407 2.35 -12.85 -16.25
C LYS A 407 2.07 -12.10 -17.56
N ARG A 408 2.57 -10.87 -17.66
CA ARG A 408 2.39 -10.01 -18.84
C ARG A 408 3.36 -10.31 -19.97
N GLY A 409 4.42 -11.07 -19.71
CA GLY A 409 5.50 -11.28 -20.67
C GLY A 409 6.28 -10.00 -20.97
N LEU A 410 6.45 -9.12 -19.98
CA LEU A 410 7.24 -7.90 -20.13
C LEU A 410 8.73 -8.24 -20.00
N GLU A 411 9.54 -7.74 -20.94
CA GLU A 411 11.01 -7.89 -20.88
C GLU A 411 11.67 -6.70 -20.18
N SER A 412 11.10 -5.50 -20.31
CA SER A 412 11.58 -4.28 -19.67
C SER A 412 10.43 -3.31 -19.43
N CYS A 413 10.48 -2.56 -18.32
CA CYS A 413 9.54 -1.48 -18.05
C CYS A 413 10.05 -0.58 -16.91
N HIS A 414 9.41 0.57 -16.75
CA HIS A 414 9.50 1.33 -15.51
C HIS A 414 8.32 0.97 -14.59
N VAL A 415 8.61 0.88 -13.30
CA VAL A 415 7.64 0.69 -12.23
C VAL A 415 7.60 1.97 -11.43
N ALA A 416 6.48 2.68 -11.52
CA ALA A 416 6.27 3.90 -10.77
C ALA A 416 5.82 3.55 -9.35
N VAL A 417 6.67 3.84 -8.36
CA VAL A 417 6.42 3.49 -6.96
C VAL A 417 6.15 4.77 -6.16
N ASP A 418 4.96 4.87 -5.58
CA ASP A 418 4.66 5.86 -4.54
C ASP A 418 4.73 5.20 -3.15
N GLY A 419 4.99 5.99 -2.11
CA GLY A 419 4.96 5.53 -0.73
C GLY A 419 6.22 5.85 0.07
N SER A 420 6.05 5.99 1.38
CA SER A 420 7.09 6.48 2.27
C SER A 420 8.28 5.53 2.40
N VAL A 421 8.07 4.22 2.33
CA VAL A 421 9.16 3.24 2.48
C VAL A 421 10.06 3.29 1.26
N PHE A 422 9.49 3.24 0.05
CA PHE A 422 10.28 3.35 -1.17
C PHE A 422 11.09 4.66 -1.25
N ASN A 423 10.46 5.79 -0.89
CA ASN A 423 11.07 7.10 -1.04
C ASN A 423 12.07 7.48 0.07
N LYS A 424 11.97 6.88 1.26
CA LYS A 424 12.72 7.35 2.45
C LYS A 424 13.53 6.27 3.14
N TYR A 425 13.22 4.99 2.95
CA TYR A 425 13.94 3.93 3.61
C TYR A 425 15.29 3.68 2.90
N PRO A 426 16.43 3.67 3.64
CA PRO A 426 17.75 3.57 3.02
C PRO A 426 17.93 2.26 2.24
N CYS A 427 18.48 2.38 1.03
CA CYS A 427 18.83 1.27 0.15
C CYS A 427 17.67 0.35 -0.29
N PHE A 428 16.41 0.75 -0.07
CA PHE A 428 15.26 -0.11 -0.38
C PHE A 428 15.12 -0.38 -1.89
N PRO A 429 15.15 0.64 -2.79
CA PRO A 429 15.08 0.40 -4.23
C PRO A 429 16.19 -0.54 -4.73
N GLU A 430 17.42 -0.37 -4.26
CA GLU A 430 18.58 -1.18 -4.65
C GLU A 430 18.42 -2.63 -4.23
N ARG A 431 17.89 -2.89 -3.02
CA ARG A 431 17.61 -4.25 -2.52
C ARG A 431 16.51 -4.93 -3.33
N ALA A 432 15.45 -4.19 -3.68
CA ALA A 432 14.36 -4.70 -4.50
C ALA A 432 14.85 -5.04 -5.93
N ILE A 433 15.66 -4.17 -6.54
CA ILE A 433 16.32 -4.43 -7.83
C ILE A 433 17.24 -5.65 -7.76
N GLY A 434 18.03 -5.79 -6.69
CA GLY A 434 18.88 -6.97 -6.47
C GLY A 434 18.07 -8.27 -6.43
N ALA A 435 16.91 -8.26 -5.77
CA ALA A 435 16.01 -9.41 -5.75
C ALA A 435 15.39 -9.69 -7.13
N LEU A 436 15.01 -8.65 -7.89
CA LEU A 436 14.50 -8.80 -9.26
C LEU A 436 15.55 -9.46 -10.18
N LYS A 437 16.82 -9.09 -10.07
CA LYS A 437 17.94 -9.73 -10.78
C LYS A 437 18.00 -11.23 -10.54
N GLU A 438 17.87 -11.64 -9.28
CA GLU A 438 17.90 -13.05 -8.89
C GLU A 438 16.67 -13.82 -9.36
N ILE A 439 15.48 -13.21 -9.28
CA ILE A 439 14.20 -13.85 -9.66
C ILE A 439 14.12 -14.05 -11.17
N LEU A 440 14.46 -13.01 -11.93
CA LEU A 440 14.32 -12.96 -13.39
C LEU A 440 15.61 -13.33 -14.13
N GLU A 441 16.66 -13.69 -13.40
CA GLU A 441 17.94 -14.20 -13.93
C GLU A 441 18.58 -13.27 -14.96
N TRP A 442 18.63 -11.98 -14.64
CA TRP A 442 19.23 -11.00 -15.53
C TRP A 442 20.72 -11.29 -15.74
N PRO A 443 21.22 -11.17 -16.98
CA PRO A 443 22.65 -11.29 -17.26
C PRO A 443 23.47 -10.30 -16.42
N ALA A 444 24.65 -10.73 -16.00
CA ALA A 444 25.63 -9.79 -15.45
C ALA A 444 26.01 -8.76 -16.54
N ASP A 445 26.30 -7.53 -16.11
CA ASP A 445 26.80 -6.43 -16.96
C ASP A 445 25.81 -5.86 -18.02
N THR A 446 24.51 -6.14 -17.90
CA THR A 446 23.48 -5.44 -18.69
C THR A 446 22.75 -4.38 -17.85
N PRO A 447 22.28 -3.26 -18.45
CA PRO A 447 21.39 -2.33 -17.77
C PRO A 447 20.16 -3.06 -17.21
N ASP A 448 19.70 -2.62 -16.05
CA ASP A 448 18.54 -3.22 -15.38
C ASP A 448 17.29 -3.05 -16.27
N PRO A 449 16.66 -4.15 -16.75
CA PRO A 449 15.48 -4.08 -17.61
C PRO A 449 14.27 -3.48 -16.89
N ILE A 450 14.24 -3.58 -15.56
CA ILE A 450 13.23 -2.94 -14.72
C ILE A 450 13.87 -1.79 -13.96
N GLN A 451 13.26 -0.61 -14.04
CA GLN A 451 13.62 0.53 -13.20
C GLN A 451 12.48 0.82 -12.22
N LEU A 452 12.80 0.89 -10.93
CA LEU A 452 11.87 1.40 -9.92
C LEU A 452 12.07 2.91 -9.83
N ILE A 453 11.07 3.69 -10.22
CA ILE A 453 11.14 5.15 -10.25
C ILE A 453 10.13 5.75 -9.26
N PRO A 454 10.43 6.91 -8.63
CA PRO A 454 9.44 7.63 -7.86
C PRO A 454 8.22 7.97 -8.72
N ALA A 455 7.03 7.68 -8.19
CA ALA A 455 5.79 8.00 -8.87
C ALA A 455 5.53 9.52 -8.94
N VAL A 456 4.74 9.90 -9.95
CA VAL A 456 4.08 11.21 -10.01
C VAL A 456 2.80 11.15 -9.16
N ASP A 457 2.26 12.29 -8.72
CA ASP A 457 1.02 12.35 -7.92
C ASP A 457 -0.14 11.62 -8.61
N GLY A 458 -0.35 10.37 -8.22
CA GLY A 458 -1.32 9.46 -8.81
C GLY A 458 -2.76 9.85 -8.50
N SER A 459 -3.03 10.23 -7.25
CA SER A 459 -4.38 10.52 -6.79
C SER A 459 -4.97 11.79 -7.41
N SER A 460 -4.14 12.79 -7.71
CA SER A 460 -4.60 14.05 -8.30
C SER A 460 -4.44 14.05 -9.82
N VAL A 461 -3.21 13.87 -10.32
CA VAL A 461 -2.91 14.00 -11.75
C VAL A 461 -3.41 12.77 -12.51
N GLY A 462 -3.22 11.57 -11.95
CA GLY A 462 -3.68 10.33 -12.57
C GLY A 462 -5.19 10.27 -12.74
N ALA A 463 -5.94 10.73 -11.74
CA ALA A 463 -7.39 10.86 -11.83
C ALA A 463 -7.84 11.85 -12.92
N ALA A 464 -7.13 12.97 -13.09
CA ALA A 464 -7.39 13.93 -14.17
C ALA A 464 -7.07 13.34 -15.56
N VAL A 465 -5.98 12.59 -15.67
CA VAL A 465 -5.61 11.85 -16.89
C VAL A 465 -6.71 10.84 -17.25
N ILE A 466 -7.18 10.05 -16.30
CA ILE A 466 -8.31 9.11 -16.50
C ILE A 466 -9.56 9.86 -16.98
N ALA A 467 -9.91 10.99 -16.34
CA ALA A 467 -11.04 11.81 -16.77
C ALA A 467 -10.89 12.34 -18.21
N SER A 468 -9.66 12.67 -18.63
CA SER A 468 -9.34 13.09 -20.00
C SER A 468 -9.59 11.97 -21.01
N LEU A 469 -9.12 10.75 -20.72
CA LEU A 469 -9.30 9.57 -21.58
C LEU A 469 -10.79 9.21 -21.77
N ILE A 470 -11.57 9.27 -20.68
CA ILE A 470 -13.02 9.04 -20.73
C ILE A 470 -13.71 10.10 -21.59
N SER A 471 -13.33 11.37 -21.43
CA SER A 471 -13.91 12.48 -22.19
C SER A 471 -13.62 12.38 -23.69
N ARG A 472 -12.42 11.90 -24.05
CA ARG A 472 -12.02 11.65 -25.46
C ARG A 472 -12.80 10.49 -26.08
N SER A 473 -13.12 9.45 -25.32
CA SER A 473 -13.88 8.29 -25.80
C SER A 473 -15.36 8.60 -26.07
N GLN A 474 -15.88 9.71 -25.54
CA GLN A 474 -17.28 10.14 -25.69
C GLN A 474 -17.48 11.24 -26.74
N SER A 475 -16.39 11.81 -27.28
CA SER A 475 -16.37 12.83 -28.34
C SER A 475 -16.13 12.20 -29.70
#